data_AF-A0A7I8VSR6-F1
#
_entry.id   AF-A0A7I8VSR6-F1
#
_cell.length_a   1.000
_cell.length_b   1.000
_cell.length_c   1.000
_cell.angle_alpha   90.00
_cell.angle_beta   90.00
_cell.angle_gamma   90.00
#
_symmetry.space_group_name_H-M   'P 1'
#
loop_
_entity.id
_entity.type
_entity.pdbx_description
1 polymer ?
#
loop_
_entity_poly.entity_id
_entity_poly.type
_entity_poly.pdbx_seq_one_letter_code
_entity_poly.pdbx_strand_id
1 'polypeptide(L)'
;MGGALILESLVLLHWCEKNGWGPLGLTGISMGGHMASLAATNWHKPLSLIPCLSWSTASSVFTQGVMQGAIDWKLLKHQYDSDNVYAQEITSKLEFQKMQNENSEKSEAFNFGRHFAKTFPSIIENSASPVAKNNQSSDLKHSQSVARDFMIGVMDECTHLANFSIPIDPELIIIVAATDDAYVPRRSVLGLDELWPGVEVRYVNSGHIGAFLFKQSVFRQAIVDSFQKQVIKYYEKSREEQN
;
A
#
# COMPACT_ATOMS: atom_id res chain seq x y z
N MET A 1 -8.94 9.21 -9.58
CA MET A 1 -9.80 8.01 -9.46
C MET A 1 -9.99 7.56 -8.01
N GLY A 2 -8.93 7.47 -7.19
CA GLY A 2 -9.04 6.94 -5.82
C GLY A 2 -10.05 7.68 -4.93
N GLY A 3 -9.97 9.03 -4.85
CA GLY A 3 -10.88 9.82 -4.01
C GLY A 3 -12.38 9.67 -4.34
N ALA A 4 -12.74 9.51 -5.61
CA ALA A 4 -14.13 9.30 -6.02
C ALA A 4 -14.67 7.96 -5.50
N LEU A 5 -13.91 6.87 -5.64
CA LEU A 5 -14.29 5.55 -5.13
C LEU A 5 -14.41 5.52 -3.60
N ILE A 6 -13.54 6.24 -2.89
CA ILE A 6 -13.64 6.42 -1.44
C ILE A 6 -14.99 7.07 -1.11
N LEU A 7 -15.29 8.22 -1.71
CA LEU A 7 -16.54 8.94 -1.46
C LEU A 7 -17.78 8.11 -1.82
N GLU A 8 -17.80 7.45 -2.97
CA GLU A 8 -18.89 6.56 -3.38
C GLU A 8 -19.11 5.43 -2.37
N SER A 9 -18.03 4.80 -1.89
CA SER A 9 -18.11 3.75 -0.89
C SER A 9 -18.70 4.27 0.43
N LEU A 10 -18.28 5.45 0.89
CA LEU A 10 -18.81 6.07 2.11
C LEU A 10 -20.30 6.43 1.96
N VAL A 11 -20.70 6.97 0.82
CA VAL A 11 -22.11 7.28 0.52
C VAL A 11 -22.97 6.02 0.55
N LEU A 12 -22.49 4.93 -0.06
CA LEU A 12 -23.19 3.64 -0.04
C LEU A 12 -23.28 3.06 1.36
N LEU A 13 -22.21 3.13 2.16
CA LEU A 13 -22.23 2.67 3.56
C LEU A 13 -23.22 3.47 4.40
N HIS A 14 -23.24 4.80 4.28
CA HIS A 14 -24.23 5.64 4.96
C HIS A 14 -25.65 5.36 4.50
N TRP A 15 -25.86 5.14 3.20
CA TRP A 15 -27.17 4.77 2.67
C TRP A 15 -27.63 3.41 3.22
N CYS A 16 -26.75 2.41 3.24
CA CYS A 16 -27.05 1.09 3.81
C CYS A 16 -27.45 1.21 5.29
N GLU A 17 -26.65 1.92 6.09
CA GLU A 17 -26.93 2.16 7.50
C GLU A 17 -28.27 2.89 7.71
N LYS A 18 -28.54 3.93 6.93
CA LYS A 18 -29.80 4.71 7.04
C LYS A 18 -31.04 3.85 6.76
N ASN A 19 -30.92 2.84 5.91
CA ASN A 19 -32.01 1.91 5.59
C ASN A 19 -32.08 0.71 6.56
N GLY A 20 -31.25 0.69 7.62
CA GLY A 20 -31.24 -0.39 8.60
C GLY A 20 -30.53 -1.66 8.15
N TRP A 21 -29.72 -1.60 7.08
CA TRP A 21 -28.90 -2.73 6.68
C TRP A 21 -27.69 -2.87 7.59
N GLY A 22 -27.36 -4.10 7.94
CA GLY A 22 -26.18 -4.44 8.72
C GLY A 22 -26.13 -5.94 9.02
N PRO A 23 -24.97 -6.50 9.37
CA PRO A 23 -23.64 -5.88 9.43
C PRO A 23 -23.13 -5.36 8.06
N LEU A 24 -22.27 -4.34 8.08
CA LEU A 24 -21.69 -3.72 6.87
C LEU A 24 -20.22 -4.10 6.69
N GLY A 25 -19.80 -4.22 5.44
CA GLY A 25 -18.41 -4.52 5.11
C GLY A 25 -18.02 -4.14 3.68
N LEU A 26 -16.72 -4.12 3.43
CA LEU A 26 -16.11 -3.85 2.14
C LEU A 26 -15.17 -5.00 1.75
N THR A 27 -15.12 -5.30 0.46
CA THR A 27 -14.15 -6.23 -0.10
C THR A 27 -13.79 -5.77 -1.50
N GLY A 28 -12.63 -6.24 -1.98
CA GLY A 28 -12.20 -6.01 -3.34
C GLY A 28 -11.01 -6.90 -3.64
N ILE A 29 -10.71 -7.07 -4.92
CA ILE A 29 -9.60 -7.90 -5.39
C ILE A 29 -8.56 -6.99 -6.05
N SER A 30 -7.28 -7.23 -5.81
CA SER A 30 -6.17 -6.51 -6.44
C SER A 30 -6.26 -5.01 -6.14
N MET A 31 -6.18 -4.13 -7.14
CA MET A 31 -6.41 -2.69 -6.97
C MET A 31 -7.74 -2.40 -6.26
N GLY A 32 -8.80 -3.18 -6.50
CA GLY A 32 -10.08 -3.03 -5.80
C GLY A 32 -9.98 -3.32 -4.30
N GLY A 33 -9.13 -4.28 -3.89
CA GLY A 33 -8.87 -4.57 -2.47
C GLY A 33 -8.14 -3.42 -1.79
N HIS A 34 -7.17 -2.82 -2.47
CA HIS A 34 -6.48 -1.62 -1.99
C HIS A 34 -7.42 -0.41 -1.89
N MET A 35 -8.36 -0.25 -2.84
CA MET A 35 -9.37 0.80 -2.77
C MET A 35 -10.38 0.58 -1.64
N ALA A 36 -10.78 -0.67 -1.39
CA ALA A 36 -11.62 -1.01 -0.24
C ALA A 36 -10.93 -0.67 1.08
N SER A 37 -9.62 -0.92 1.18
CA SER A 37 -8.78 -0.50 2.30
C SER A 37 -8.81 1.03 2.49
N LEU A 38 -8.55 1.81 1.45
CA LEU A 38 -8.62 3.28 1.51
C LEU A 38 -10.02 3.80 1.88
N ALA A 39 -11.08 3.15 1.44
CA ALA A 39 -12.44 3.53 1.84
C ALA A 39 -12.67 3.24 3.34
N ALA A 40 -12.22 2.08 3.83
CA ALA A 40 -12.36 1.70 5.23
C ALA A 40 -11.59 2.60 6.19
N THR A 41 -10.42 3.11 5.81
CA THR A 41 -9.68 4.09 6.63
C THR A 41 -10.45 5.40 6.84
N ASN A 42 -11.39 5.72 5.95
CA ASN A 42 -12.22 6.92 6.02
C ASN A 42 -13.61 6.68 6.63
N TRP A 43 -13.91 5.44 7.06
CA TRP A 43 -15.18 5.10 7.70
C TRP A 43 -15.06 5.17 9.22
N HIS A 44 -16.09 5.74 9.87
CA HIS A 44 -16.04 6.15 11.28
C HIS A 44 -16.61 5.10 12.26
N LYS A 45 -16.95 3.90 11.80
CA LYS A 45 -17.54 2.81 12.61
C LYS A 45 -16.84 1.47 12.35
N PRO A 46 -16.98 0.46 13.24
CA PRO A 46 -16.47 -0.88 12.99
C PRO A 46 -17.02 -1.47 11.68
N LEU A 47 -16.13 -1.97 10.83
CA LEU A 47 -16.46 -2.39 9.46
C LEU A 47 -15.70 -3.67 9.12
N SER A 48 -16.41 -4.70 8.64
CA SER A 48 -15.78 -5.88 8.06
C SER A 48 -15.00 -5.48 6.80
N LEU A 49 -13.69 -5.77 6.74
CA LEU A 49 -12.87 -5.44 5.57
C LEU A 49 -12.10 -6.69 5.11
N ILE A 50 -12.26 -7.04 3.83
CA ILE A 50 -11.64 -8.23 3.24
C ILE A 50 -10.90 -7.84 1.95
N PRO A 51 -9.69 -7.27 2.06
CA PRO A 51 -8.89 -6.90 0.91
C PRO A 51 -8.20 -8.16 0.38
N CYS A 52 -8.58 -8.59 -0.82
CA CYS A 52 -8.05 -9.79 -1.46
C CYS A 52 -6.97 -9.43 -2.48
N LEU A 53 -5.85 -10.14 -2.43
CA LEU A 53 -4.72 -10.02 -3.35
C LEU A 53 -4.22 -8.57 -3.48
N SER A 54 -4.26 -7.82 -2.40
CA SER A 54 -3.83 -6.43 -2.33
C SER A 54 -2.93 -6.22 -1.12
N TRP A 55 -2.23 -5.09 -1.09
CA TRP A 55 -1.30 -4.78 -0.01
C TRP A 55 -1.34 -3.29 0.36
N SER A 56 -0.36 -2.86 1.17
CA SER A 56 -0.30 -1.55 1.79
C SER A 56 -0.03 -0.38 0.84
N THR A 57 0.50 -0.62 -0.35
CA THR A 57 0.77 0.43 -1.35
C THR A 57 0.65 -0.10 -2.78
N ALA A 58 0.34 0.79 -3.73
CA ALA A 58 0.36 0.48 -5.15
C ALA A 58 1.77 0.60 -5.77
N SER A 59 2.73 1.22 -5.09
CA SER A 59 4.09 1.46 -5.63
C SER A 59 4.78 0.17 -6.05
N SER A 60 4.59 -0.92 -5.31
CA SER A 60 5.23 -2.21 -5.61
C SER A 60 4.75 -2.85 -6.91
N VAL A 61 3.50 -2.58 -7.32
CA VAL A 61 2.93 -3.06 -8.59
C VAL A 61 3.72 -2.49 -9.78
N PHE A 62 4.02 -1.19 -9.73
CA PHE A 62 4.68 -0.48 -10.83
C PHE A 62 6.21 -0.51 -10.76
N THR A 63 6.78 -0.75 -9.59
CA THR A 63 8.25 -0.73 -9.42
C THR A 63 8.82 -2.14 -9.42
N GLN A 64 8.15 -3.12 -8.82
CA GLN A 64 8.66 -4.49 -8.67
C GLN A 64 7.82 -5.55 -9.39
N GLY A 65 6.55 -5.25 -9.65
CA GLY A 65 5.59 -6.20 -10.20
C GLY A 65 5.72 -6.40 -11.70
N VAL A 66 4.84 -7.22 -12.26
CA VAL A 66 4.76 -7.47 -13.71
C VAL A 66 4.50 -6.18 -14.53
N MET A 67 3.93 -5.14 -13.91
CA MET A 67 3.67 -3.86 -14.56
C MET A 67 4.90 -2.97 -14.69
N GLN A 68 6.02 -3.29 -14.03
CA GLN A 68 7.25 -2.49 -14.12
C GLN A 68 7.78 -2.38 -15.54
N GLY A 69 7.56 -3.40 -16.37
CA GLY A 69 7.98 -3.40 -17.78
C GLY A 69 7.19 -2.45 -18.67
N ALA A 70 6.03 -1.96 -18.21
CA ALA A 70 5.19 -1.03 -18.95
C ALA A 70 5.54 0.45 -18.67
N ILE A 71 6.41 0.73 -17.70
CA ILE A 71 6.84 2.09 -17.37
C ILE A 71 8.03 2.48 -18.25
N ASP A 72 7.94 3.66 -18.90
CA ASP A 72 9.07 4.24 -19.61
C ASP A 72 10.05 4.90 -18.62
N TRP A 73 10.92 4.05 -18.06
CA TRP A 73 11.94 4.47 -17.11
C TRP A 73 12.91 5.50 -17.68
N LYS A 74 13.13 5.52 -19.00
CA LYS A 74 14.04 6.48 -19.64
C LYS A 74 13.41 7.86 -19.68
N LEU A 75 12.13 7.94 -20.06
CA LEU A 75 11.38 9.18 -20.04
C LEU A 75 11.24 9.72 -18.62
N LEU A 76 10.86 8.87 -17.67
CA LEU A 76 10.71 9.26 -16.26
C LEU A 76 12.00 9.85 -15.69
N LYS A 77 13.14 9.22 -16.02
CA LYS A 77 14.47 9.73 -15.66
C LYS A 77 14.75 11.07 -16.32
N HIS A 78 14.55 11.19 -17.63
CA HIS A 78 14.79 12.44 -18.35
C HIS A 78 13.98 13.59 -17.77
N GLN A 79 12.72 13.36 -17.41
CA GLN A 79 11.87 14.35 -16.75
C GLN A 79 12.41 14.73 -15.37
N TYR A 80 12.84 13.76 -14.56
CA TYR A 80 13.46 14.02 -13.26
C TYR A 80 14.73 14.87 -13.38
N ASP A 81 15.61 14.57 -14.34
CA ASP A 81 16.88 15.29 -14.53
C ASP A 81 16.70 16.69 -15.14
N SER A 82 15.69 16.85 -16.01
CA SER A 82 15.48 18.10 -16.77
C SER A 82 14.67 19.13 -16.01
N ASP A 83 13.84 18.70 -15.06
CA ASP A 83 12.94 19.57 -14.32
C ASP A 83 13.39 19.73 -12.87
N ASN A 84 14.17 20.79 -12.62
CA ASN A 84 14.66 21.15 -11.29
C ASN A 84 13.53 21.42 -10.29
N VAL A 85 12.34 21.83 -10.74
CA VAL A 85 11.17 22.04 -9.86
C VAL A 85 10.68 20.70 -9.34
N TYR A 86 10.59 19.70 -10.22
CA TYR A 86 10.23 18.33 -9.85
C TYR A 86 11.20 17.76 -8.81
N ALA A 87 12.50 17.82 -9.06
CA ALA A 87 13.51 17.31 -8.13
C ALA A 87 13.45 17.97 -6.74
N GLN A 88 13.19 19.28 -6.68
CA GLN A 88 13.07 20.03 -5.43
C GLN A 88 11.76 19.78 -4.68
N GLU A 89 10.63 19.68 -5.37
CA GLU A 89 9.33 19.35 -4.76
C GLU A 89 9.35 17.94 -4.15
N ILE A 90 9.99 16.97 -4.82
CA ILE A 90 10.11 15.61 -4.29
C ILE A 90 11.04 15.58 -3.09
N THR A 91 12.19 16.24 -3.16
CA THR A 91 13.15 16.28 -2.05
C THR A 91 12.50 16.90 -0.82
N SER A 92 11.75 18.00 -0.99
CA SER A 92 11.03 18.65 0.10
C SER A 92 9.86 17.81 0.63
N LYS A 93 9.13 17.06 -0.21
CA LYS A 93 8.09 16.12 0.23
C LYS A 93 8.65 14.90 0.98
N LEU A 94 9.74 14.33 0.48
CA LEU A 94 10.49 13.28 1.18
C LEU A 94 11.05 13.81 2.52
N GLU A 95 11.42 15.08 2.61
CA GLU A 95 11.85 15.73 3.85
C GLU A 95 10.71 16.08 4.80
N PHE A 96 9.58 16.55 4.28
CA PHE A 96 8.39 16.88 5.07
C PHE A 96 7.78 15.64 5.72
N GLN A 97 7.74 14.51 4.98
CA GLN A 97 7.35 13.21 5.55
C GLN A 97 8.34 12.72 6.63
N LYS A 98 9.64 13.10 6.57
CA LYS A 98 10.60 12.81 7.66
C LYS A 98 10.20 13.53 8.95
N MET A 99 9.72 14.78 8.87
CA MET A 99 9.37 15.58 10.05
C MET A 99 8.07 15.12 10.73
N GLN A 100 7.09 14.58 9.98
CA GLN A 100 5.86 14.03 10.59
C GLN A 100 6.07 12.68 11.28
N ASN A 101 7.03 11.87 10.80
CA ASN A 101 7.29 10.53 11.32
C ASN A 101 8.32 10.47 12.47
N GLU A 102 8.93 11.60 12.87
CA GLU A 102 9.82 11.65 14.05
C GLU A 102 9.08 11.47 15.39
N ASN A 103 7.74 11.49 15.40
CA ASN A 103 6.91 11.25 16.59
C ASN A 103 6.37 9.80 16.71
N SER A 104 6.66 8.89 15.78
CA SER A 104 6.21 7.50 15.86
C SER A 104 7.32 6.53 15.47
N GLU A 105 7.79 5.74 16.42
CA GLU A 105 8.79 4.70 16.21
C GLU A 105 8.27 3.63 15.22
N LYS A 106 8.78 3.63 13.97
CA LYS A 106 9.35 2.45 13.25
C LYS A 106 9.33 2.57 11.72
N SER A 107 10.42 2.13 11.09
CA SER A 107 10.46 1.08 10.04
C SER A 107 11.91 1.00 9.51
N GLU A 108 12.50 -0.19 9.55
CA GLU A 108 13.88 -0.43 9.08
C GLU A 108 14.02 -0.17 7.57
N ALA A 109 12.95 -0.40 6.80
CA ALA A 109 12.90 -0.09 5.37
C ALA A 109 12.84 1.43 5.10
N PHE A 110 12.09 2.17 5.93
CA PHE A 110 12.08 3.65 5.90
C PHE A 110 13.45 4.22 6.31
N ASN A 111 14.11 3.61 7.30
CA ASN A 111 15.48 3.96 7.70
C ASN A 111 16.51 3.62 6.62
N PHE A 112 16.32 2.53 5.90
CA PHE A 112 17.20 2.13 4.79
C PHE A 112 17.07 3.11 3.62
N GLY A 113 15.83 3.51 3.27
CA GLY A 113 15.57 4.61 2.33
C GLY A 113 16.17 5.94 2.79
N ARG A 114 16.08 6.26 4.09
CA ARG A 114 16.73 7.44 4.70
C ARG A 114 18.26 7.40 4.62
N HIS A 115 18.88 6.27 4.93
CA HIS A 115 20.33 6.15 4.94
C HIS A 115 20.89 6.23 3.51
N PHE A 116 20.22 5.60 2.56
CA PHE A 116 20.58 5.68 1.15
C PHE A 116 20.48 7.13 0.63
N ALA A 117 19.35 7.80 0.82
CA ALA A 117 19.15 9.18 0.35
C ALA A 117 20.10 10.20 1.02
N LYS A 118 20.42 10.03 2.31
CA LYS A 118 21.32 10.94 3.05
C LYS A 118 22.80 10.76 2.70
N THR A 119 23.23 9.54 2.39
CA THR A 119 24.63 9.23 2.09
C THR A 119 24.94 9.39 0.60
N PHE A 120 23.91 9.50 -0.24
CA PHE A 120 24.02 9.62 -1.69
C PHE A 120 24.89 10.81 -2.17
N PRO A 121 24.75 12.04 -1.65
CA PRO A 121 25.55 13.18 -2.12
C PRO A 121 27.06 13.02 -1.83
N SER A 122 27.40 12.49 -0.65
CA SER A 122 28.79 12.30 -0.23
C SER A 122 29.47 11.10 -0.89
N ILE A 123 28.70 10.13 -1.39
CA ILE A 123 29.19 9.03 -2.24
C ILE A 123 29.61 9.56 -3.63
N ILE A 124 28.87 10.55 -4.17
CA ILE A 124 29.18 11.21 -5.45
C ILE A 124 30.42 12.10 -5.35
N GLU A 125 30.60 12.82 -4.24
CA GLU A 125 31.76 13.71 -4.06
C GLU A 125 33.08 12.95 -3.84
N ASN A 126 33.04 11.78 -3.17
CA ASN A 126 34.25 10.97 -2.92
C ASN A 126 34.68 10.09 -4.11
N SER A 127 33.86 9.97 -5.15
CA SER A 127 34.16 9.15 -6.34
C SER A 127 34.64 9.96 -7.55
N ALA A 128 34.71 11.30 -7.43
CA ALA A 128 35.27 12.17 -8.46
C ALA A 128 36.80 12.28 -8.34
N SER A 129 37.53 11.32 -8.92
CA SER A 129 38.92 11.50 -9.36
C SER A 129 39.01 11.38 -10.89
N PRO A 130 39.85 12.17 -11.58
CA PRO A 130 39.74 12.33 -13.03
C PRO A 130 40.60 11.30 -13.76
N VAL A 131 40.02 10.16 -14.19
CA VAL A 131 40.65 9.34 -15.25
C VAL A 131 39.60 8.70 -16.14
N ALA A 132 39.69 9.04 -17.44
CA ALA A 132 38.96 8.41 -18.52
C ALA A 132 39.10 6.88 -18.53
N LYS A 133 37.97 6.16 -18.68
CA LYS A 133 37.83 4.93 -19.48
C LYS A 133 36.37 4.47 -19.52
N ASN A 134 35.92 4.15 -20.74
CA ASN A 134 34.64 3.56 -21.13
C ASN A 134 33.98 2.67 -20.07
N ASN A 135 32.78 3.02 -19.62
CA ASN A 135 31.85 2.12 -18.91
C ASN A 135 30.40 2.58 -19.10
N GLN A 136 29.82 2.32 -20.28
CA GLN A 136 28.41 2.62 -20.56
C GLN A 136 27.43 1.74 -19.73
N SER A 137 27.89 0.65 -19.10
CA SER A 137 27.03 -0.32 -18.40
C SER A 137 26.75 -0.04 -16.92
N SER A 138 27.59 0.74 -16.23
CA SER A 138 27.43 1.04 -14.78
C SER A 138 26.54 2.26 -14.53
N ASP A 139 26.64 3.30 -15.37
CA ASP A 139 25.80 4.49 -15.30
C ASP A 139 24.32 4.19 -15.55
N LEU A 140 24.01 3.25 -16.44
CA LEU A 140 22.64 2.81 -16.73
C LEU A 140 21.97 2.12 -15.53
N LYS A 141 22.71 1.31 -14.75
CA LYS A 141 22.18 0.63 -13.56
C LYS A 141 21.97 1.60 -12.39
N HIS A 142 22.91 2.51 -12.17
CA HIS A 142 22.81 3.55 -11.14
C HIS A 142 21.65 4.51 -11.42
N SER A 143 21.48 4.87 -12.69
CA SER A 143 20.41 5.75 -13.17
C SER A 143 19.00 5.15 -13.10
N GLN A 144 18.83 3.84 -13.24
CA GLN A 144 17.50 3.21 -13.14
C GLN A 144 17.00 3.18 -11.69
N SER A 145 17.91 3.18 -10.71
CA SER A 145 17.56 3.23 -9.28
C SER A 145 16.84 4.53 -8.93
N VAL A 146 17.35 5.68 -9.37
CA VAL A 146 16.80 7.00 -9.01
C VAL A 146 15.37 7.19 -9.56
N ALA A 147 15.14 6.84 -10.83
CA ALA A 147 13.81 6.90 -11.42
C ALA A 147 12.80 5.96 -10.73
N ARG A 148 13.28 4.80 -10.27
CA ARG A 148 12.48 3.85 -9.48
C ARG A 148 12.14 4.42 -8.11
N ASP A 149 13.11 4.97 -7.39
CA ASP A 149 12.91 5.58 -6.07
C ASP A 149 11.97 6.79 -6.16
N PHE A 150 12.08 7.58 -7.23
CA PHE A 150 11.13 8.63 -7.56
C PHE A 150 9.71 8.10 -7.73
N MET A 151 9.52 7.06 -8.55
CA MET A 151 8.21 6.43 -8.75
C MET A 151 7.66 5.87 -7.44
N ILE A 152 8.50 5.28 -6.59
CA ILE A 152 8.10 4.82 -5.25
C ILE A 152 7.56 6.01 -4.44
N GLY A 153 8.32 7.11 -4.34
CA GLY A 153 7.91 8.29 -3.59
C GLY A 153 6.59 8.89 -4.06
N VAL A 154 6.42 9.08 -5.37
CA VAL A 154 5.17 9.61 -5.95
C VAL A 154 3.98 8.72 -5.67
N MET A 155 4.14 7.41 -5.87
CA MET A 155 3.06 6.46 -5.65
C MET A 155 2.72 6.32 -4.17
N ASP A 156 3.73 6.23 -3.30
CA ASP A 156 3.52 6.07 -1.86
C ASP A 156 2.84 7.30 -1.25
N GLU A 157 3.14 8.52 -1.73
CA GLU A 157 2.49 9.74 -1.23
C GLU A 157 0.96 9.65 -1.29
N CYS A 158 0.41 9.08 -2.36
CA CYS A 158 -1.04 9.01 -2.57
C CYS A 158 -1.67 7.62 -2.31
N THR A 159 -0.86 6.57 -2.17
CA THR A 159 -1.37 5.19 -2.08
C THR A 159 -0.88 4.41 -0.87
N HIS A 160 0.17 4.85 -0.18
CA HIS A 160 0.64 4.10 0.98
C HIS A 160 -0.34 4.27 2.15
N LEU A 161 -0.93 3.17 2.62
CA LEU A 161 -1.97 3.18 3.65
C LEU A 161 -1.49 3.76 4.99
N ALA A 162 -0.18 3.79 5.26
CA ALA A 162 0.39 4.49 6.41
C ALA A 162 0.15 6.01 6.43
N ASN A 163 -0.19 6.60 5.28
CA ASN A 163 -0.55 8.02 5.21
C ASN A 163 -2.02 8.27 5.58
N PHE A 164 -2.77 7.23 5.96
CA PHE A 164 -4.19 7.29 6.27
C PHE A 164 -4.46 6.76 7.68
N SER A 165 -5.62 7.09 8.23
CA SER A 165 -6.07 6.60 9.54
C SER A 165 -6.20 5.08 9.58
N ILE A 166 -6.00 4.52 10.76
CA ILE A 166 -6.25 3.10 11.02
C ILE A 166 -7.77 2.87 11.08
N PRO A 167 -8.30 1.81 10.44
CA PRO A 167 -9.71 1.44 10.60
C PRO A 167 -10.09 1.27 12.08
N ILE A 168 -11.34 1.59 12.43
CA ILE A 168 -11.80 1.65 13.83
C ILE A 168 -11.58 0.34 14.60
N ASP A 169 -11.77 -0.80 13.95
CA ASP A 169 -11.53 -2.11 14.56
C ASP A 169 -10.78 -3.05 13.60
N PRO A 170 -9.44 -3.07 13.66
CA PRO A 170 -8.63 -3.94 12.81
C PRO A 170 -8.90 -5.45 12.99
N GLU A 171 -9.45 -5.89 14.13
CA GLU A 171 -9.73 -7.32 14.36
C GLU A 171 -10.81 -7.88 13.41
N LEU A 172 -11.63 -6.99 12.82
CA LEU A 172 -12.63 -7.35 11.81
C LEU A 172 -12.01 -7.59 10.43
N ILE A 173 -10.73 -7.27 10.23
CA ILE A 173 -10.09 -7.29 8.92
C ILE A 173 -9.46 -8.65 8.67
N ILE A 174 -9.76 -9.25 7.51
CA ILE A 174 -9.14 -10.49 7.05
C ILE A 174 -8.55 -10.26 5.66
N ILE A 175 -7.23 -10.17 5.58
CA ILE A 175 -6.48 -9.98 4.34
C ILE A 175 -6.23 -11.34 3.69
N VAL A 176 -6.47 -11.46 2.39
CA VAL A 176 -6.08 -12.68 1.65
C VAL A 176 -4.93 -12.34 0.70
N ALA A 177 -3.78 -12.96 0.89
CA ALA A 177 -2.57 -12.69 0.11
C ALA A 177 -2.05 -13.96 -0.59
N ALA A 178 -1.68 -13.85 -1.86
CA ALA A 178 -1.07 -14.93 -2.63
C ALA A 178 0.44 -15.01 -2.34
N THR A 179 1.00 -16.17 -1.97
CA THR A 179 2.42 -16.32 -1.60
C THR A 179 3.36 -15.90 -2.72
N ASP A 180 3.05 -16.29 -3.96
CA ASP A 180 3.90 -16.10 -5.14
C ASP A 180 3.34 -15.00 -6.05
N ASP A 181 2.93 -13.89 -5.44
CA ASP A 181 2.30 -12.77 -6.13
C ASP A 181 3.32 -11.88 -6.85
N ALA A 182 3.43 -12.05 -8.16
CA ALA A 182 4.23 -11.18 -9.03
C ALA A 182 3.49 -9.91 -9.47
N TYR A 183 2.18 -9.80 -9.25
CA TYR A 183 1.38 -8.63 -9.63
C TYR A 183 1.36 -7.57 -8.53
N VAL A 184 1.15 -7.98 -7.27
CA VAL A 184 1.35 -7.17 -6.06
C VAL A 184 2.49 -7.78 -5.23
N PRO A 185 3.76 -7.56 -5.62
CA PRO A 185 4.88 -8.00 -4.82
C PRO A 185 4.88 -7.34 -3.44
N ARG A 186 5.28 -8.12 -2.44
CA ARG A 186 5.34 -7.68 -1.03
C ARG A 186 6.75 -7.56 -0.48
N ARG A 187 7.78 -7.70 -1.33
CA ARG A 187 9.18 -7.58 -0.90
C ARG A 187 9.51 -6.13 -0.56
N SER A 188 10.04 -5.91 0.63
CA SER A 188 10.45 -4.57 1.11
C SER A 188 9.31 -3.56 1.15
N VAL A 189 8.08 -4.05 1.34
CA VAL A 189 6.87 -3.23 1.51
C VAL A 189 6.29 -3.52 2.89
N LEU A 190 5.92 -2.48 3.62
CA LEU A 190 5.37 -2.61 4.98
C LEU A 190 4.15 -3.54 4.99
N GLY A 191 4.09 -4.46 5.95
CA GLY A 191 2.96 -5.36 6.09
C GLY A 191 1.67 -4.67 6.53
N LEU A 192 0.52 -5.17 6.07
CA LEU A 192 -0.77 -4.70 6.58
C LEU A 192 -1.00 -5.12 8.04
N ASP A 193 -0.40 -6.22 8.46
CA ASP A 193 -0.33 -6.72 9.84
C ASP A 193 0.54 -5.85 10.75
N GLU A 194 1.58 -5.23 10.21
CA GLU A 194 2.36 -4.22 10.93
C GLU A 194 1.61 -2.88 11.00
N LEU A 195 0.96 -2.49 9.92
CA LEU A 195 0.25 -1.21 9.82
C LEU A 195 -1.01 -1.19 10.68
N TRP A 196 -1.75 -2.29 10.70
CA TRP A 196 -3.01 -2.46 11.42
C TRP A 196 -2.87 -3.61 12.41
N PRO A 197 -2.49 -3.34 13.67
CA PRO A 197 -2.35 -4.39 14.68
C PRO A 197 -3.69 -5.11 14.91
N GLY A 198 -3.67 -6.45 14.88
CA GLY A 198 -4.85 -7.29 15.14
C GLY A 198 -5.57 -7.82 13.89
N VAL A 199 -5.16 -7.41 12.70
CA VAL A 199 -5.69 -8.00 11.45
C VAL A 199 -5.26 -9.47 11.30
N GLU A 200 -6.07 -10.24 10.58
CA GLU A 200 -5.73 -11.60 10.19
C GLU A 200 -5.22 -11.62 8.74
N VAL A 201 -4.11 -12.31 8.48
CA VAL A 201 -3.59 -12.51 7.12
C VAL A 201 -3.65 -13.98 6.73
N ARG A 202 -4.41 -14.29 5.67
CA ARG A 202 -4.54 -15.62 5.08
C ARG A 202 -3.67 -15.72 3.84
N TYR A 203 -2.63 -16.53 3.93
CA TYR A 203 -1.76 -16.81 2.80
C TYR A 203 -2.30 -17.96 1.94
N VAL A 204 -2.28 -17.75 0.62
CA VAL A 204 -2.73 -18.73 -0.37
C VAL A 204 -1.54 -19.13 -1.23
N ASN A 205 -1.20 -20.42 -1.24
CA ASN A 205 -0.11 -20.97 -2.04
C ASN A 205 -0.45 -20.94 -3.54
N SER A 206 -0.19 -19.81 -4.20
CA SER A 206 -0.48 -19.52 -5.60
C SER A 206 0.11 -18.16 -5.99
N GLY A 207 0.22 -17.88 -7.28
CA GLY A 207 0.36 -16.51 -7.81
C GLY A 207 -0.98 -15.77 -7.93
N HIS A 208 -0.93 -14.47 -8.25
CA HIS A 208 -2.09 -13.56 -8.27
C HIS A 208 -3.29 -14.10 -9.07
N ILE A 209 -3.08 -14.37 -10.36
CA ILE A 209 -4.13 -14.84 -11.26
C ILE A 209 -4.58 -16.27 -10.90
N GLY A 210 -3.64 -17.13 -10.50
CA GLY A 210 -3.98 -18.48 -10.03
C GLY A 210 -4.87 -18.44 -8.78
N ALA A 211 -4.62 -17.51 -7.86
CA ALA A 211 -5.44 -17.35 -6.67
C ALA A 211 -6.82 -16.83 -7.05
N PHE A 212 -6.88 -15.85 -7.95
CA PHE A 212 -8.14 -15.34 -8.48
C PHE A 212 -8.98 -16.42 -9.17
N LEU A 213 -8.39 -17.25 -10.02
CA LEU A 213 -9.14 -18.26 -10.77
C LEU A 213 -9.54 -19.47 -9.92
N PHE A 214 -8.66 -19.92 -9.02
CA PHE A 214 -8.78 -21.26 -8.40
C PHE A 214 -8.97 -21.25 -6.89
N LYS A 215 -8.88 -20.09 -6.22
CA LYS A 215 -8.90 -19.99 -4.74
C LYS A 215 -10.05 -19.14 -4.20
N GLN A 216 -11.08 -18.96 -5.02
CA GLN A 216 -12.31 -18.21 -4.70
C GLN A 216 -13.02 -18.68 -3.41
N SER A 217 -12.91 -19.95 -3.05
CA SER A 217 -13.44 -20.46 -1.78
C SER A 217 -12.81 -19.79 -0.56
N VAL A 218 -11.50 -19.50 -0.60
CA VAL A 218 -10.78 -18.82 0.48
C VAL A 218 -11.29 -17.39 0.62
N PHE A 219 -11.55 -16.69 -0.49
CA PHE A 219 -12.06 -15.32 -0.46
C PHE A 219 -13.46 -15.25 0.16
N ARG A 220 -14.36 -16.14 -0.28
CA ARG A 220 -15.72 -16.23 0.29
C ARG A 220 -15.69 -16.58 1.77
N GLN A 221 -14.81 -17.50 2.18
CA GLN A 221 -14.68 -17.86 3.58
C GLN A 221 -14.16 -16.67 4.42
N ALA A 222 -13.18 -15.92 3.91
CA ALA A 222 -12.70 -14.71 4.58
C ALA A 222 -13.81 -13.65 4.75
N ILE A 223 -14.70 -13.49 3.76
CA ILE A 223 -15.87 -12.63 3.86
C ILE A 223 -16.79 -13.12 4.99
N VAL A 224 -17.19 -14.39 4.97
CA VAL A 224 -18.07 -14.98 6.00
C VAL A 224 -17.48 -14.81 7.39
N ASP A 225 -16.20 -15.14 7.57
CA ASP A 225 -15.55 -15.10 8.87
C ASP A 225 -15.40 -13.66 9.41
N SER A 226 -15.09 -12.69 8.54
CA SER A 226 -15.00 -11.27 8.91
C SER A 226 -16.35 -10.75 9.40
N PHE A 227 -17.44 -11.04 8.66
CA PHE A 227 -18.79 -10.70 9.10
C PHE A 227 -19.20 -11.41 10.39
N GLN A 228 -18.82 -12.68 10.57
CA GLN A 228 -19.10 -13.41 11.80
C GLN A 228 -18.40 -12.76 13.00
N LYS A 229 -17.14 -12.32 12.87
CA LYS A 229 -16.44 -11.55 13.90
C LYS A 229 -17.21 -10.28 14.25
N GLN A 230 -17.70 -9.55 13.25
CA GLN A 230 -18.46 -8.32 13.46
C GLN A 230 -19.79 -8.56 14.18
N VAL A 231 -20.52 -9.62 13.81
CA VAL A 231 -21.78 -10.02 14.46
C VAL A 231 -21.55 -10.34 15.93
N ILE A 232 -20.58 -11.22 16.23
CA ILE A 232 -20.26 -11.62 17.60
C ILE A 232 -19.86 -10.41 18.45
N LYS A 233 -19.00 -9.54 17.92
CA LYS A 233 -18.43 -8.43 18.69
C LYS A 233 -19.42 -7.28 18.92
N TYR A 234 -20.29 -6.99 17.97
CA TYR A 234 -21.10 -5.76 17.97
C TYR A 234 -22.62 -5.95 17.90
N TYR A 235 -23.12 -7.12 17.50
CA TYR A 235 -24.56 -7.38 17.34
C TYR A 235 -25.12 -8.40 18.34
N GLU A 236 -24.30 -9.33 18.83
CA GLU A 236 -24.72 -10.30 19.84
C GLU A 236 -24.59 -9.73 21.26
N LYS A 237 -23.46 -9.08 21.60
CA LYS A 237 -23.26 -8.45 22.92
C LYS A 237 -24.31 -7.38 23.24
N SER A 238 -24.75 -6.63 22.23
CA SER A 238 -25.76 -5.59 22.36
C SER A 238 -27.19 -6.13 22.54
N ARG A 239 -27.44 -7.42 22.28
CA ARG A 239 -28.73 -8.09 22.58
C ARG A 239 -28.81 -8.61 24.02
N GLU A 240 -27.68 -8.93 24.63
CA GLU A 240 -27.65 -9.38 26.04
C GLU A 240 -27.80 -8.21 27.01
N GLU A 241 -27.33 -7.01 26.67
CA GLU A 241 -27.46 -5.79 27.50
C GLU A 241 -28.86 -5.14 27.44
N GLN A 242 -29.75 -5.63 26.57
CA GLN A 242 -31.12 -5.12 26.41
C GLN A 242 -32.20 -6.04 27.02
N ASN A 243 -31.81 -7.18 27.60
CA ASN A 243 -32.69 -8.10 28.35
C ASN A 243 -32.36 -8.06 29.85
#